data_AF-A0A949ML18-F1
#
_entry.id   AF-A0A949ML18-F1
#
_cell.length_a   1.000
_cell.length_b   1.000
_cell.length_c   1.000
_cell.angle_alpha   90.00
_cell.angle_beta   90.00
_cell.angle_gamma   90.00
#
_symmetry.space_group_name_H-M   'P 1'
#
loop_
_entity.id
_entity.type
_entity.pdbx_description
1 polymer ?
#
loop_
_entity_poly.entity_id
_entity_poly.type
_entity_poly.pdbx_seq_one_letter_code
_entity_poly.pdbx_strand_id
1 'polypeptide(L)' 'MTDEEVVTGLHSPERHLVEVRMQHADLNAQIDRLCKLTPFDELLVRRLKKQRLALKDLISRLEAELDPPESA' A
#
# COMPACT_ATOMS: atom_id res chain seq x y z
N MET A 1 -12.16 -30.58 -11.99
CA MET A 1 -12.29 -30.21 -10.58
C MET A 1 -12.22 -28.71 -10.52
N THR A 2 -13.41 -28.12 -10.57
CA THR A 2 -13.82 -26.75 -10.26
C THR A 2 -12.74 -25.66 -10.28
N ASP A 3 -12.63 -25.03 -11.44
CA ASP A 3 -12.22 -23.63 -11.64
C ASP A 3 -13.35 -22.69 -11.15
N GLU A 4 -13.88 -22.97 -9.96
CA GLU A 4 -15.13 -22.41 -9.44
C GLU A 4 -14.84 -21.48 -8.26
N GLU A 5 -14.19 -20.36 -8.56
CA GLU A 5 -14.33 -19.14 -7.73
C GLU A 5 -14.08 -17.84 -8.51
N VAL A 6 -14.20 -17.88 -9.84
CA VAL A 6 -14.31 -16.67 -10.67
C VAL A 6 -15.74 -16.14 -10.55
N VAL A 7 -16.01 -15.34 -9.51
CA VAL A 7 -17.02 -14.25 -9.41
C VAL A 7 -17.49 -14.05 -7.97
N THR A 8 -16.71 -13.29 -7.20
CA THR A 8 -17.25 -12.33 -6.22
C THR A 8 -16.55 -10.97 -6.37
N GLY A 9 -17.01 -10.21 -7.37
CA GLY A 9 -17.21 -8.74 -7.31
C GLY A 9 -16.00 -7.79 -7.16
N LEU A 10 -15.50 -7.25 -8.28
CA LEU A 10 -14.75 -5.98 -8.42
C LEU A 10 -13.45 -5.73 -7.61
N HIS A 11 -13.13 -6.51 -6.59
CA HIS A 11 -11.93 -6.33 -5.75
C HIS A 11 -11.17 -7.64 -5.62
N SER A 12 -10.46 -8.04 -6.68
CA SER A 12 -9.48 -9.12 -6.51
C SER A 12 -8.30 -8.61 -5.66
N PRO A 13 -7.69 -9.45 -4.83
CA PRO A 13 -6.57 -9.05 -3.95
C PRO A 13 -5.40 -8.41 -4.73
N GLU A 14 -5.18 -8.80 -5.98
CA GLU A 14 -4.20 -8.20 -6.88
C GLU A 14 -4.55 -6.74 -7.21
N ARG A 15 -5.83 -6.44 -7.45
CA ARG A 15 -6.28 -5.07 -7.71
C ARG A 15 -6.10 -4.20 -6.47
N HIS A 16 -6.46 -4.72 -5.31
CA HIS A 16 -6.24 -4.03 -4.04
C HIS A 16 -4.75 -3.77 -3.81
N LEU A 17 -3.88 -4.74 -4.10
CA LEU A 17 -2.42 -4.56 -4.02
C LEU A 17 -1.93 -3.42 -4.92
N VAL A 18 -2.43 -3.33 -6.16
CA VAL A 18 -2.10 -2.22 -7.07
C VAL A 18 -2.55 -0.89 -6.49
N GLU A 19 -3.77 -0.79 -5.99
CA GLU A 19 -4.32 0.43 -5.40
C GLU A 19 -3.49 0.90 -4.18
N VAL A 20 -3.14 -0.01 -3.27
CA VAL A 20 -2.32 0.31 -2.10
C VAL A 20 -0.90 0.73 -2.51
N ARG A 21 -0.30 0.08 -3.52
CA ARG A 21 1.00 0.48 -4.07
C ARG A 21 0.96 1.88 -4.69
N MET A 22 -0.09 2.22 -5.42
CA MET A 22 -0.29 3.56 -5.96
C MET A 22 -0.42 4.60 -4.85
N GLN A 23 -1.29 4.35 -3.86
CA GLN A 23 -1.46 5.24 -2.71
C GLN A 23 -0.15 5.43 -1.93
N HIS A 24 0.63 4.37 -1.73
CA HIS A 24 1.93 4.44 -1.09
C HIS A 24 2.92 5.32 -1.88
N ALA A 25 2.97 5.16 -3.20
CA ALA A 25 3.83 5.96 -4.08
C ALA A 25 3.44 7.44 -4.07
N ASP A 26 2.14 7.74 -4.15
CA ASP A 26 1.62 9.11 -4.09
C ASP A 26 1.94 9.78 -2.75
N LEU A 27 1.77 9.05 -1.65
CA LEU A 27 2.10 9.54 -0.32
C LEU A 27 3.60 9.80 -0.16
N ASN A 28 4.45 8.95 -0.76
CA ASN A 28 5.89 9.17 -0.79
C ASN A 28 6.25 10.45 -1.55
N ALA A 29 5.68 10.64 -2.75
CA ALA A 29 5.90 11.84 -3.55
C ALA A 29 5.37 13.12 -2.86
N GLN A 30 4.26 13.02 -2.11
CA GLN A 30 3.73 14.13 -1.32
C GLN A 30 4.67 14.51 -0.18
N ILE A 31 5.19 13.54 0.57
CA ILE A 31 6.19 13.78 1.63
C ILE A 31 7.43 14.46 1.05
N ASP A 32 7.93 13.99 -0.09
CA ASP A 32 9.11 14.57 -0.75
C ASP A 32 8.89 16.02 -1.16
N ARG A 33 7.69 16.39 -1.63
CA ARG A 33 7.33 17.78 -1.94
C ARG A 33 7.25 18.63 -0.68
N LEU A 34 6.62 18.14 0.38
CA LEU A 34 6.46 18.88 1.64
C LEU A 34 7.81 19.14 2.32
N CYS A 35 8.72 18.16 2.33
CA CYS A 35 10.06 18.30 2.89
C CYS A 35 10.94 19.34 2.15
N LYS A 36 10.60 19.70 0.90
CA LYS A 36 11.33 20.73 0.13
C LYS A 36 10.89 22.15 0.47
N LEU A 37 9.73 22.32 1.10
CA LEU A 37 9.25 23.63 1.54
C LEU A 37 9.96 24.04 2.83
N THR A 38 10.25 25.34 2.98
CA THR A 38 10.81 25.89 4.22
C THR A 38 10.05 27.16 4.63
N PRO A 39 9.54 27.23 5.88
CA PRO A 39 9.41 26.13 6.84
C PRO A 39 8.40 25.07 6.36
N PHE A 40 8.63 23.80 6.69
CA PHE A 40 7.63 22.74 6.46
C PHE A 40 6.96 22.32 7.78
N ASP A 41 5.74 21.82 7.68
CA ASP A 41 5.01 21.29 8.81
C ASP A 41 5.54 19.90 9.21
N GLU A 42 6.40 19.86 10.22
CA GLU A 42 6.96 18.62 10.76
C GLU A 42 5.90 17.64 11.26
N LEU A 43 4.83 18.13 11.89
CA LEU A 43 3.79 17.27 12.47
C LEU A 43 3.01 16.58 11.35
N LEU A 44 2.66 17.32 10.30
CA LEU A 44 2.07 16.77 9.09
C LEU A 44 2.97 15.71 8.47
N VAL A 45 4.25 16.02 8.23
CA VAL A 45 5.20 15.06 7.64
C VAL A 45 5.33 13.79 8.48
N ARG A 46 5.36 13.89 9.82
CA ARG A 46 5.38 12.73 10.72
C ARG A 46 4.12 11.88 10.58
N ARG A 47 2.94 12.50 10.47
CA ARG A 47 1.66 11.78 10.25
C ARG A 47 1.64 11.05 8.91
N LEU A 48 2.06 11.71 7.84
CA LEU A 48 2.12 11.11 6.50
C LEU A 48 3.13 9.93 6.47
N LYS A 49 4.28 10.06 7.12
CA LYS A 49 5.24 8.94 7.26
C LYS A 49 4.63 7.73 7.98
N LYS A 50 3.82 7.96 9.02
CA LYS A 50 3.10 6.88 9.72
C LYS A 50 2.06 6.22 8.83
N GLN A 51 1.30 7.00 8.07
CA GLN A 51 0.36 6.47 7.08
C GLN A 51 1.08 5.65 6.00
N ARG A 52 2.22 6.13 5.51
CA ARG A 52 3.05 5.42 4.53
C ARG A 52 3.53 4.07 5.07
N LEU A 53 3.95 4.03 6.33
CA LEU A 53 4.33 2.78 6.97
C LEU A 53 3.16 1.78 7.02
N ALA A 54 1.96 2.24 7.40
CA ALA A 54 0.78 1.37 7.41
C ALA A 54 0.42 0.83 6.02
N LEU A 55 0.55 1.64 4.96
CA LEU A 55 0.36 1.19 3.58
C LEU A 55 1.42 0.16 3.19
N LYS A 56 2.69 0.36 3.58
CA LYS A 56 3.77 -0.61 3.34
C LYS A 56 3.47 -1.95 4.03
N ASP A 57 3.01 -1.91 5.26
CA ASP A 57 2.67 -3.13 6.02
C ASP A 57 1.46 -3.86 5.39
N LEU A 58 0.49 -3.11 4.86
CA LEU A 58 -0.64 -3.69 4.12
C LEU A 58 -0.19 -4.32 2.80
N ILE A 59 0.71 -3.67 2.05
CA ILE A 59 1.32 -4.24 0.83
C ILE A 59 1.94 -5.59 1.14
N SER A 60 2.79 -5.67 2.18
CA SER A 60 3.45 -6.93 2.55
C SER A 60 2.48 -8.02 2.97
N ARG A 61 1.35 -7.67 3.61
CA ARG A 61 0.30 -8.65 3.95
C ARG A 61 -0.42 -9.17 2.71
N LEU A 62 -0.80 -8.28 1.79
CA LEU A 62 -1.45 -8.66 0.53
C LEU A 62 -0.52 -9.48 -0.36
N GLU A 63 0.77 -9.13 -0.41
CA GLU A 63 1.79 -9.93 -1.11
C GLU A 63 1.90 -11.34 -0.54
N ALA A 64 1.91 -11.50 0.79
CA ALA A 64 1.96 -12.80 1.44
C ALA A 64 0.67 -13.63 1.28
N GLU A 65 -0.48 -12.99 1.04
CA GLU A 65 -1.75 -13.67 0.75
C GLU A 65 -1.81 -14.15 -0.70
N LEU A 66 -1.28 -13.35 -1.63
CA LEU A 66 -1.23 -13.64 -3.07
C LEU A 66 -0.14 -14.64 -3.44
N ASP A 67 1.02 -14.54 -2.79
CA ASP A 67 2.16 -15.42 -2.99
C ASP A 67 2.64 -15.91 -1.62
N PRO A 68 1.94 -16.90 -1.03
CA PRO A 68 2.30 -17.44 0.26
C PRO A 68 3.71 -18.03 0.16
N PRO A 69 4.66 -17.60 1.02
CA PRO A 69 6.01 -18.15 0.98
C PRO A 69 5.92 -19.67 1.14
N GLU A 70 6.52 -20.42 0.20
CA GLU A 70 6.60 -21.88 0.23
C GLU A 70 7.09 -22.31 1.62
N SER A 71 6.23 -23.07 2.31
CA SER A 71 6.32 -23.38 3.74
C SER A 71 7.74 -23.70 4.20
N ALA A 72 8.18 -23.03 5.26
CA ALA A 72 9.38 -23.39 6.03
C ALA A 72 9.27 -24.78 6.67
#